data_AF-A0A086ZUN8-F1
#
_entry.id   AF-A0A086ZUN8-F1
#
_cell.length_a   1.000
_cell.length_b   1.000
_cell.length_c   1.000
_cell.angle_alpha   90.00
_cell.angle_beta   90.00
_cell.angle_gamma   90.00
#
_symmetry.space_group_name_H-M   'P 1'
#
loop_
_entity.id
_entity.type
_entity.pdbx_description
1 polymer ?
#
loop_
_entity_poly.entity_id
_entity_poly.type
_entity_poly.pdbx_seq_one_letter_code
_entity_poly.pdbx_strand_id
1 'polypeptide(L)'
;MNTTTTSTTHPLHGWRRRITAIGAALAICAALAGCAAGGTSTGADSGKDGSADGGTPTFTGPYADEFKREYDKAPTDLARGILRDGRITDAEIQEVYDDYNTCLEPYGLQATYSADEGETVAQYRGSLSDDEQLDIMKQCHAKTDAGIISSLYVSMRNNPERLDVEAMYRATYRCLVKHDLLPAPISEDDYISTMTAVGAKGDNAGFEANIKREMEFFSAYYQTDFDGNPNPNFKYGQNTDKGRLFYECTSDPLHQ
;
A
#
# COMPACT_ATOMS: atom_id res chain seq x y z
N MET A 1 -34.71 -11.27 -50.48
CA MET A 1 -34.94 -9.93 -49.93
C MET A 1 -33.74 -9.60 -49.06
N ASN A 2 -32.89 -8.69 -49.52
CA ASN A 2 -31.65 -8.29 -48.88
C ASN A 2 -31.94 -7.28 -47.76
N THR A 3 -31.43 -7.53 -46.56
CA THR A 3 -31.36 -6.54 -45.48
C THR A 3 -29.90 -6.30 -45.15
N THR A 4 -29.45 -5.14 -45.61
CA THR A 4 -28.13 -4.54 -45.36
C THR A 4 -28.14 -3.92 -43.97
N THR A 5 -27.25 -4.36 -43.07
CA THR A 5 -27.02 -3.68 -41.79
C THR A 5 -25.67 -2.96 -41.85
N THR A 6 -25.74 -1.64 -41.92
CA THR A 6 -24.63 -0.70 -41.96
C THR A 6 -23.94 -0.63 -40.59
N SER A 7 -22.62 -0.83 -40.59
CA SER A 7 -21.73 -0.66 -39.44
C SER A 7 -21.32 0.81 -39.34
N THR A 8 -21.65 1.49 -38.24
CA THR A 8 -21.27 2.88 -37.99
C THR A 8 -19.99 2.90 -37.16
N THR A 9 -18.89 3.31 -37.80
CA THR A 9 -17.58 3.52 -37.18
C THR A 9 -17.52 4.92 -36.56
N HIS A 10 -17.17 5.00 -35.28
CA HIS A 10 -16.86 6.27 -34.61
C HIS A 10 -15.41 6.69 -34.91
N PRO A 11 -15.14 7.92 -35.37
CA PRO A 11 -13.78 8.37 -35.62
C PRO A 11 -13.07 8.81 -34.33
N LEU A 12 -11.95 8.15 -34.06
CA LEU A 12 -10.91 8.54 -33.12
C LEU A 12 -10.45 9.97 -33.43
N HIS A 13 -10.73 10.91 -32.53
CA HIS A 13 -10.19 12.27 -32.62
C HIS A 13 -8.71 12.26 -32.27
N GLY A 14 -7.88 12.39 -33.30
CA GLY A 14 -6.43 12.54 -33.20
C GLY A 14 -6.04 13.83 -32.49
N TRP A 15 -5.28 13.69 -31.42
CA TRP A 15 -4.67 14.80 -30.69
C TRP A 15 -3.49 15.34 -31.52
N ARG A 16 -3.74 16.43 -32.26
CA ARG A 16 -2.73 17.11 -33.06
C ARG A 16 -1.77 17.90 -32.17
N ARG A 17 -0.51 17.50 -32.22
CA ARG A 17 0.70 18.24 -31.81
C ARG A 17 0.61 19.73 -32.15
N ARG A 18 0.88 20.60 -31.18
CA ARG A 18 1.25 22.01 -31.41
C ARG A 18 2.68 22.23 -30.93
N ILE A 19 3.60 22.25 -31.89
CA ILE A 19 4.96 22.76 -31.76
C ILE A 19 4.84 24.29 -31.84
N THR A 20 5.35 25.00 -30.84
CA THR A 20 5.60 26.45 -30.97
C THR A 20 7.05 26.70 -30.60
N ALA A 21 7.84 27.12 -31.60
CA ALA A 21 9.23 27.48 -31.50
C ALA A 21 9.37 29.01 -31.55
N ILE A 22 10.10 29.58 -30.60
CA ILE A 22 10.67 30.94 -30.54
C ILE A 22 11.89 30.77 -29.58
N GLY A 23 13.19 30.86 -29.87
CA GLY A 23 13.99 31.60 -30.87
C GLY A 23 14.10 33.07 -30.47
N ALA A 24 15.17 33.69 -29.96
CA ALA A 24 16.62 33.46 -29.94
C ALA A 24 17.22 34.37 -28.81
N ALA A 25 18.27 33.94 -28.09
CA ALA A 25 19.69 34.35 -28.24
C ALA A 25 20.12 35.69 -27.58
N LEU A 26 21.12 35.58 -26.68
CA LEU A 26 22.21 36.52 -26.32
C LEU A 26 22.99 35.82 -25.17
N ALA A 27 24.08 35.07 -25.34
CA ALA A 27 25.40 35.32 -25.94
C ALA A 27 26.22 36.42 -25.23
N ILE A 28 27.26 35.99 -24.48
CA ILE A 28 28.69 36.41 -24.58
C ILE A 28 29.41 36.59 -23.21
N CYS A 29 30.37 35.68 -23.00
CA CYS A 29 31.73 35.82 -22.41
C CYS A 29 31.90 36.28 -20.94
N ALA A 30 32.95 35.94 -20.19
CA ALA A 30 34.26 35.36 -20.51
C ALA A 30 34.81 34.58 -19.30
N ALA A 31 35.65 33.59 -19.58
CA ALA A 31 36.50 32.89 -18.62
C ALA A 31 37.65 33.77 -18.12
N LEU A 32 38.12 33.51 -16.89
CA LEU A 32 39.53 33.66 -16.52
C LEU A 32 39.95 32.52 -15.60
N ALA A 33 41.13 32.00 -15.91
CA ALA A 33 41.80 30.85 -15.31
C ALA A 33 42.51 31.21 -13.99
N GLY A 34 42.60 30.20 -13.12
CA GLY A 34 43.84 29.74 -12.48
C GLY A 34 44.50 30.60 -11.41
N CYS A 35 44.72 30.01 -10.23
CA CYS A 35 46.07 29.96 -9.65
C CYS A 35 46.19 28.85 -8.59
N ALA A 36 47.23 28.04 -8.73
CA ALA A 36 47.78 27.20 -7.67
C ALA A 36 48.94 27.94 -7.00
N ALA A 37 49.04 27.92 -5.67
CA ALA A 37 50.28 27.93 -4.89
C ALA A 37 49.94 27.81 -3.39
N GLY A 38 50.70 26.95 -2.69
CA GLY A 38 50.47 26.58 -1.31
C GLY A 38 50.76 27.67 -0.27
N GLY A 39 50.10 27.53 0.87
CA GLY A 39 50.36 28.22 2.12
C GLY A 39 50.02 27.29 3.28
N THR A 40 51.06 26.78 3.94
CA THR A 40 51.00 26.10 5.23
C THR A 40 50.60 27.11 6.31
N SER A 41 49.46 26.90 6.97
CA SER A 41 49.24 27.35 8.35
C SER A 41 48.11 26.53 8.98
N THR A 42 48.55 25.68 9.90
CA THR A 42 47.84 25.04 11.00
C THR A 42 46.58 25.76 11.48
N GLY A 43 45.46 25.03 11.44
CA GLY A 43 44.21 25.38 12.10
C GLY A 43 43.30 24.17 12.03
N ALA A 44 43.42 23.29 13.02
CA ALA A 44 42.56 22.13 13.19
C ALA A 44 41.12 22.58 13.44
N ASP A 45 40.19 22.16 12.59
CA ASP A 45 38.86 21.77 13.05
C ASP A 45 38.37 20.61 12.18
N SER A 46 38.41 19.44 12.78
CA SER A 46 38.07 18.16 12.18
C SER A 46 36.55 18.01 12.18
N GLY A 47 35.88 18.63 11.21
CA GLY A 47 34.48 18.36 10.88
C GLY A 47 34.38 17.04 10.11
N LYS A 48 34.49 15.94 10.87
CA LYS A 48 34.40 14.53 10.47
C LYS A 48 33.63 14.29 9.17
N ASP A 49 34.36 13.67 8.24
CA ASP A 49 33.85 12.66 7.33
C ASP A 49 32.77 11.83 8.03
N GLY A 50 31.58 11.79 7.45
CA GLY A 50 30.58 10.79 7.78
C GLY A 50 31.17 9.43 7.46
N SER A 51 31.84 8.83 8.45
CA SER A 51 32.20 7.43 8.46
C SER A 51 30.98 6.65 7.98
N ALA A 52 31.20 5.86 6.93
CA ALA A 52 30.43 4.65 6.68
C ALA A 52 30.55 3.78 7.94
N ASP A 53 29.70 4.05 8.92
CA ASP A 53 29.54 3.18 10.07
C ASP A 53 28.82 1.95 9.54
N GLY A 54 29.58 0.86 9.38
CA GLY A 54 29.06 -0.48 9.13
C GLY A 54 28.33 -1.05 10.35
N GLY A 55 27.73 -0.20 11.17
CA GLY A 55 26.92 -0.54 12.34
C GLY A 55 25.44 -0.69 11.96
N THR A 56 24.73 -1.51 12.73
CA THR A 56 23.27 -1.62 12.65
C THR A 56 22.63 -0.24 12.89
N PRO A 57 21.69 0.21 12.05
CA PRO A 57 21.00 1.48 12.25
C PRO A 57 20.26 1.52 13.59
N THR A 58 20.13 2.73 14.14
CA THR A 58 19.26 2.97 15.30
C THR A 58 17.88 3.38 14.79
N PHE A 59 16.87 2.59 15.15
CA PHE A 59 15.47 2.85 14.79
C PHE A 59 14.72 3.54 15.92
N THR A 60 13.78 4.41 15.58
CA THR A 60 12.95 5.15 16.54
C THR A 60 11.50 5.22 16.06
N GLY A 61 10.57 5.45 16.99
CA GLY A 61 9.14 5.58 16.69
C GLY A 61 8.35 4.27 16.87
N PRO A 62 7.04 4.29 16.58
CA PRO A 62 6.14 3.17 16.89
C PRO A 62 6.54 1.84 16.24
N TYR A 63 7.15 1.87 15.06
CA TYR A 63 7.57 0.70 14.28
C TYR A 63 9.06 0.34 14.43
N ALA A 64 9.77 0.91 15.41
CA ALA A 64 11.23 0.74 15.52
C ALA A 64 11.68 -0.73 15.62
N ASP A 65 10.92 -1.55 16.36
CA ASP A 65 11.22 -2.97 16.54
C ASP A 65 10.99 -3.77 15.25
N GLU A 66 9.97 -3.43 14.46
CA GLU A 66 9.73 -3.97 13.12
C GLU A 66 10.88 -3.65 12.18
N PHE A 67 11.25 -2.37 12.05
CA PHE A 67 12.35 -1.98 11.17
C PHE A 67 13.65 -2.66 11.56
N LYS A 68 13.96 -2.72 12.86
CA LYS A 68 15.14 -3.45 13.34
C LYS A 68 15.11 -4.91 12.90
N ARG A 69 14.00 -5.59 13.18
CA ARG A 69 13.86 -7.03 12.92
C ARG A 69 13.96 -7.35 11.44
N GLU A 70 13.29 -6.57 10.60
CA GLU A 70 13.31 -6.81 9.15
C GLU A 70 14.65 -6.38 8.53
N TYR A 71 15.26 -5.28 9.00
CA TYR A 71 16.62 -4.89 8.57
C TYR A 71 17.65 -5.99 8.85
N ASP A 72 17.58 -6.61 10.04
CA ASP A 72 18.51 -7.68 10.44
C ASP A 72 18.32 -8.96 9.59
N LYS A 73 17.12 -9.18 9.02
CA LYS A 73 16.77 -10.36 8.22
C LYS A 73 16.83 -10.14 6.71
N ALA A 74 16.90 -8.89 6.27
CA ALA A 74 16.81 -8.52 4.86
C ALA A 74 17.77 -9.36 3.98
N PRO A 75 17.29 -10.01 2.91
CA PRO A 75 18.09 -10.90 2.07
C PRO A 75 18.96 -10.14 1.06
N THR A 76 18.63 -8.88 0.78
CA THR A 76 19.32 -8.05 -0.21
C THR A 76 19.81 -6.74 0.39
N ASP A 77 20.84 -6.16 -0.23
CA ASP A 77 21.32 -4.82 0.14
C ASP A 77 20.30 -3.74 -0.19
N LEU A 78 19.49 -3.95 -1.23
CA LEU A 78 18.36 -3.07 -1.58
C LEU A 78 17.35 -3.03 -0.42
N ALA A 79 16.84 -4.19 0.01
CA ALA A 79 15.87 -4.26 1.12
C ALA A 79 16.45 -3.68 2.41
N ARG A 80 17.72 -3.98 2.69
CA ARG A 80 18.44 -3.42 3.84
C ARG A 80 18.59 -1.90 3.74
N GLY A 81 18.82 -1.38 2.53
CA GLY A 81 18.89 0.05 2.23
C GLY A 81 17.57 0.78 2.47
N ILE A 82 16.46 0.23 1.95
CA ILE A 82 15.10 0.76 2.14
C ILE A 82 14.75 0.81 3.62
N LEU A 83 15.02 -0.27 4.35
CA LEU A 83 14.66 -0.34 5.78
C LEU A 83 15.54 0.54 6.67
N ARG A 84 16.66 1.08 6.17
CA ARG A 84 17.76 1.61 6.98
C ARG A 84 17.40 2.82 7.83
N ASP A 85 16.51 3.69 7.35
CA ASP A 85 16.21 4.97 8.01
C ASP A 85 14.89 4.95 8.81
N GLY A 86 14.21 3.81 8.86
CA GLY A 86 12.94 3.66 9.56
C GLY A 86 11.75 4.29 8.85
N ARG A 87 11.87 4.55 7.54
CA ARG A 87 10.79 5.03 6.67
C ARG A 87 10.77 4.22 5.39
N ILE A 88 9.62 4.20 4.72
CA ILE A 88 9.47 3.61 3.40
C ILE A 88 8.69 4.61 2.56
N THR A 89 9.21 4.93 1.39
CA THR A 89 8.64 5.88 0.44
C THR A 89 8.01 5.17 -0.75
N ASP A 90 7.14 5.87 -1.48
CA ASP A 90 6.59 5.36 -2.75
C ASP A 90 7.68 4.95 -3.75
N ALA A 91 8.79 5.70 -3.78
CA ALA A 91 9.90 5.41 -4.69
C ALA A 91 10.61 4.09 -4.32
N GLU A 92 10.84 3.84 -3.03
CA GLU A 92 11.45 2.60 -2.54
C GLU A 92 10.54 1.40 -2.75
N ILE A 93 9.22 1.60 -2.67
CA ILE A 93 8.24 0.59 -3.06
C ILE A 93 8.37 0.25 -4.55
N GLN A 94 8.45 1.24 -5.43
CA GLN A 94 8.67 0.96 -6.85
C GLN A 94 10.01 0.24 -7.08
N GLU A 95 11.07 0.66 -6.39
CA GLU A 95 12.40 0.06 -6.52
C GLU A 95 12.41 -1.42 -6.09
N VAL A 96 11.77 -1.77 -4.98
CA VAL A 96 11.68 -3.19 -4.57
C VAL A 96 10.75 -4.01 -5.49
N TYR A 97 9.72 -3.39 -6.07
CA TYR A 97 8.86 -4.04 -7.05
C TYR A 97 9.56 -4.23 -8.41
N ASP A 98 10.50 -3.37 -8.79
CA ASP A 98 11.35 -3.58 -9.97
C ASP A 98 12.28 -4.78 -9.77
N ASP A 99 12.87 -4.94 -8.58
CA ASP A 99 13.67 -6.12 -8.23
C ASP A 99 12.81 -7.41 -8.17
N TYR A 100 11.62 -7.32 -7.58
CA TYR A 100 10.64 -8.41 -7.57
C TYR A 100 10.23 -8.83 -8.98
N ASN A 101 9.96 -7.86 -9.86
CA ASN A 101 9.61 -8.13 -11.25
C ASN A 101 10.76 -8.77 -12.04
N THR A 102 12.01 -8.43 -11.72
CA THR A 102 13.18 -9.14 -12.29
C THR A 102 13.16 -10.63 -11.92
N CYS A 103 12.69 -10.99 -10.72
CA CYS A 103 12.51 -12.39 -10.33
C CYS A 103 11.32 -13.06 -11.04
N LEU A 104 10.24 -12.32 -11.29
CA LEU A 104 9.00 -12.83 -11.91
C LEU A 104 9.11 -12.99 -13.44
N GLU A 105 9.89 -12.14 -14.12
CA GLU A 105 9.99 -12.07 -15.58
C GLU A 105 10.25 -13.44 -16.27
N PRO A 106 11.16 -14.31 -15.78
CA PRO A 106 11.42 -15.61 -16.40
C PRO A 106 10.16 -16.48 -16.50
N TYR A 107 9.24 -16.33 -15.56
CA TYR A 107 7.98 -17.06 -15.46
C TYR A 107 6.84 -16.43 -16.27
N GLY A 108 7.06 -15.26 -16.86
CA GLY A 108 6.03 -14.53 -17.62
C GLY A 108 5.00 -13.84 -16.73
N LEU A 109 5.40 -13.49 -15.50
CA LEU A 109 4.59 -12.77 -14.51
C LEU A 109 5.10 -11.34 -14.36
N GLN A 110 4.19 -10.41 -14.12
CA GLN A 110 4.48 -9.02 -13.82
C GLN A 110 3.58 -8.57 -12.65
N ALA A 111 4.18 -8.11 -11.58
CA ALA A 111 3.50 -7.47 -10.47
C ALA A 111 3.43 -5.94 -10.66
N THR A 112 2.31 -5.36 -10.25
CA THR A 112 2.18 -3.93 -10.01
C THR A 112 1.68 -3.71 -8.60
N TYR A 113 2.02 -2.57 -8.01
CA TYR A 113 1.63 -2.25 -6.65
C TYR A 113 1.12 -0.82 -6.55
N SER A 114 0.05 -0.66 -5.81
CA SER A 114 -0.36 0.62 -5.23
C SER A 114 -0.71 0.41 -3.76
N ALA A 115 -0.58 1.45 -2.94
CA ALA A 115 -0.93 1.31 -1.53
C ALA A 115 -2.45 1.28 -1.27
N ASP A 116 -3.28 1.59 -2.29
CA ASP A 116 -4.74 1.52 -2.18
C ASP A 116 -5.28 0.14 -2.63
N GLU A 117 -4.71 -0.45 -3.68
CA GLU A 117 -5.16 -1.74 -4.24
C GLU A 117 -4.29 -2.92 -3.79
N GLY A 118 -3.13 -2.65 -3.21
CA GLY A 118 -2.12 -3.65 -2.90
C GLY A 118 -1.41 -4.15 -4.16
N GLU A 119 -0.87 -5.36 -4.06
CA GLU A 119 -0.24 -6.05 -5.18
C GLU A 119 -1.28 -6.65 -6.13
N THR A 120 -1.08 -6.46 -7.43
CA THR A 120 -1.75 -7.22 -8.47
C THR A 120 -0.71 -7.88 -9.37
N VAL A 121 -0.96 -9.13 -9.77
CA VAL A 121 -0.05 -9.89 -10.63
C VAL A 121 -0.78 -10.29 -11.91
N ALA A 122 -0.14 -10.02 -13.05
CA ALA A 122 -0.63 -10.42 -14.36
C ALA A 122 0.32 -11.43 -14.99
N GLN A 123 -0.25 -12.49 -15.56
CA GLN A 123 0.47 -13.41 -16.43
C GLN A 123 0.40 -12.90 -17.89
N TYR A 124 1.54 -12.48 -18.43
CA TYR A 124 1.64 -12.00 -19.81
C TYR A 124 2.23 -13.05 -20.78
N ARG A 125 2.78 -14.14 -20.24
CA ARG A 125 3.34 -15.25 -21.02
C ARG A 125 3.21 -16.58 -20.27
N GLY A 126 3.05 -17.67 -21.03
CA GLY A 126 2.89 -19.01 -20.47
C GLY A 126 1.45 -19.31 -20.05
N SER A 127 1.27 -20.39 -19.29
CA SER A 127 -0.01 -20.81 -18.74
C SER A 127 0.23 -21.51 -17.40
N LEU A 128 0.41 -20.71 -16.35
CA LEU A 128 0.65 -21.21 -15.01
C LEU A 128 -0.69 -21.35 -14.31
N SER A 129 -0.90 -22.44 -13.59
CA SER A 129 -2.02 -22.56 -12.66
C SER A 129 -1.89 -21.54 -11.52
N ASP A 130 -3.01 -21.23 -10.86
CA ASP A 130 -3.03 -20.28 -9.74
C ASP A 130 -2.06 -20.71 -8.60
N ASP A 131 -1.97 -22.01 -8.33
CA ASP A 131 -1.05 -22.58 -7.33
C ASP A 131 0.42 -22.36 -7.72
N GLU A 132 0.76 -22.58 -9.00
CA GLU A 132 2.12 -22.34 -9.50
C GLU A 132 2.48 -20.85 -9.43
N GLN A 133 1.55 -19.96 -9.80
CA GLN A 133 1.75 -18.52 -9.69
C GLN A 133 2.00 -18.12 -8.23
N LEU A 134 1.18 -18.59 -7.31
CA LEU A 134 1.30 -18.29 -5.88
C LEU A 134 2.65 -18.76 -5.31
N ASP A 135 3.12 -19.95 -5.69
CA ASP A 135 4.41 -20.46 -5.23
C ASP A 135 5.59 -19.69 -5.81
N ILE A 136 5.50 -19.23 -7.06
CA ILE A 136 6.51 -18.35 -7.67
C ILE A 136 6.52 -16.98 -6.97
N MET A 137 5.35 -16.38 -6.74
CA MET A 137 5.20 -15.11 -6.01
C MET A 137 5.83 -15.21 -4.61
N LYS A 138 5.51 -16.24 -3.83
CA LYS A 138 6.11 -16.48 -2.50
C LYS A 138 7.63 -16.57 -2.58
N GLN A 139 8.16 -17.30 -3.55
CA GLN A 139 9.61 -17.43 -3.72
C GLN A 139 10.27 -16.09 -4.08
N CYS A 140 9.68 -15.34 -4.99
CA CYS A 140 10.22 -14.05 -5.43
C CYS A 140 10.10 -12.97 -4.35
N HIS A 141 9.01 -12.97 -3.56
CA HIS A 141 8.91 -12.14 -2.37
C HIS A 141 10.00 -12.48 -1.34
N ALA A 142 10.22 -13.75 -1.04
CA ALA A 142 11.25 -14.16 -0.08
C ALA A 142 12.68 -13.82 -0.54
N LYS A 143 12.91 -13.69 -1.85
CA LYS A 143 14.22 -13.30 -2.40
C LYS A 143 14.48 -11.80 -2.34
N THR A 144 13.43 -10.98 -2.39
CA THR A 144 13.53 -9.52 -2.59
C THR A 144 13.04 -8.71 -1.39
N ASP A 145 12.33 -9.35 -0.46
CA ASP A 145 11.59 -8.72 0.64
C ASP A 145 10.45 -7.77 0.22
N ALA A 146 10.05 -7.77 -1.06
CA ALA A 146 8.98 -6.90 -1.56
C ALA A 146 7.68 -7.00 -0.74
N GLY A 147 7.31 -8.20 -0.30
CA GLY A 147 6.10 -8.42 0.50
C GLY A 147 6.22 -7.91 1.95
N ILE A 148 7.42 -7.96 2.54
CA ILE A 148 7.67 -7.43 3.89
C ILE A 148 7.68 -5.90 3.85
N ILE A 149 8.40 -5.33 2.88
CA ILE A 149 8.51 -3.87 2.70
C ILE A 149 7.15 -3.26 2.38
N SER A 150 6.38 -3.85 1.46
CA SER A 150 5.04 -3.33 1.12
C SER A 150 4.04 -3.47 2.26
N SER A 151 4.11 -4.56 3.03
CA SER A 151 3.29 -4.75 4.22
C SER A 151 3.60 -3.72 5.31
N LEU A 152 4.90 -3.45 5.56
CA LEU A 152 5.31 -2.44 6.53
C LEU A 152 4.90 -1.03 6.08
N TYR A 153 5.03 -0.73 4.78
CA TYR A 153 4.59 0.53 4.19
C TYR A 153 3.09 0.81 4.42
N VAL A 154 2.21 -0.15 4.09
CA VAL A 154 0.76 0.00 4.32
C VAL A 154 0.44 0.06 5.80
N SER A 155 1.11 -0.74 6.63
CA SER A 155 0.91 -0.72 8.07
C SER A 155 1.16 0.66 8.66
N MET A 156 2.27 1.30 8.28
CA MET A 156 2.60 2.66 8.71
C MET A 156 1.65 3.71 8.15
N ARG A 157 1.20 3.56 6.92
CA ARG A 157 0.23 4.47 6.30
C ARG A 157 -1.12 4.42 7.01
N ASN A 158 -1.62 3.22 7.32
CA ASN A 158 -2.96 3.03 7.87
C ASN A 158 -3.00 3.13 9.40
N ASN A 159 -1.88 2.91 10.08
CA ASN A 159 -1.78 2.94 11.53
C ASN A 159 -0.44 3.56 11.99
N PRO A 160 -0.18 4.86 11.70
CA PRO A 160 1.11 5.49 11.95
C PRO A 160 1.56 5.44 13.42
N GLU A 161 0.62 5.44 14.36
CA GLU A 161 0.87 5.37 15.80
C GLU A 161 0.97 3.92 16.33
N ARG A 162 0.84 2.92 15.45
CA ARG A 162 0.83 1.48 15.80
C ARG A 162 -0.14 1.18 16.95
N LEU A 163 -1.34 1.73 16.85
CA LEU A 163 -2.45 1.45 17.76
C LEU A 163 -2.69 -0.06 17.82
N ASP A 164 -2.95 -0.57 19.01
CA ASP A 164 -3.38 -1.94 19.18
C ASP A 164 -4.78 -2.17 18.59
N VAL A 165 -5.18 -3.45 18.52
CA VAL A 165 -6.44 -3.87 17.91
C VAL A 165 -7.65 -3.23 18.61
N GLU A 166 -7.62 -3.08 19.93
CA GLU A 166 -8.73 -2.47 20.67
C GLU A 166 -8.86 -0.98 20.36
N ALA A 167 -7.74 -0.26 20.34
CA ALA A 167 -7.68 1.14 19.95
C ALA A 167 -8.13 1.35 18.51
N MET A 168 -7.83 0.42 17.59
CA MET A 168 -8.35 0.44 16.22
C MET A 168 -9.86 0.24 16.17
N TYR A 169 -10.42 -0.74 16.90
CA TYR A 169 -11.89 -0.91 16.99
C TYR A 169 -12.56 0.33 17.57
N ARG A 170 -11.94 0.96 18.55
CA ARG A 170 -12.41 2.22 19.12
C ARG A 170 -12.43 3.35 18.09
N ALA A 171 -11.40 3.44 17.25
CA ALA A 171 -11.34 4.40 16.16
C ALA A 171 -12.45 4.14 15.12
N THR A 172 -12.65 2.88 14.72
CA THR A 172 -13.75 2.49 13.82
C THR A 172 -15.11 2.85 14.41
N TYR A 173 -15.38 2.53 15.67
CA TYR A 173 -16.63 2.90 16.34
C TYR A 173 -16.89 4.41 16.27
N ARG A 174 -15.88 5.21 16.62
CA ARG A 174 -16.00 6.69 16.61
C ARG A 174 -16.26 7.23 15.21
N CYS A 175 -15.62 6.65 14.19
CA CYS A 175 -15.88 6.98 12.79
C CYS A 175 -17.34 6.66 12.42
N LEU A 176 -17.81 5.45 12.73
CA LEU A 176 -19.18 5.02 12.44
C LEU A 176 -20.23 5.89 13.13
N VAL A 177 -20.00 6.30 14.39
CA VAL A 177 -20.88 7.23 15.12
C VAL A 177 -20.86 8.63 14.51
N LYS A 178 -19.67 9.17 14.22
CA LYS A 178 -19.49 10.51 13.62
C LYS A 178 -20.29 10.66 12.33
N HIS A 179 -20.42 9.59 11.54
CA HIS A 179 -21.08 9.58 10.24
C HIS A 179 -22.51 8.99 10.26
N ASP A 180 -23.08 8.68 11.42
CA ASP A 180 -24.42 8.06 11.53
C ASP A 180 -24.55 6.77 10.70
N LEU A 181 -23.55 5.89 10.84
CA LEU A 181 -23.43 4.65 10.06
C LEU A 181 -23.81 3.40 10.85
N LEU A 182 -24.00 3.51 12.16
CA LEU A 182 -24.46 2.38 12.98
C LEU A 182 -25.91 2.02 12.63
N PRO A 183 -26.21 0.75 12.25
CA PRO A 183 -27.56 0.30 11.91
C PRO A 183 -28.57 0.38 13.07
N ALA A 184 -28.08 0.25 14.30
CA ALA A 184 -28.85 0.37 15.53
C ALA A 184 -27.95 0.94 16.66
N PRO A 185 -28.54 1.54 17.71
CA PRO A 185 -27.77 2.00 18.87
C PRO A 185 -27.00 0.84 19.51
N ILE A 186 -25.69 1.02 19.67
CA ILE A 186 -24.78 0.12 20.40
C ILE A 186 -23.76 0.98 21.15
N SER A 187 -23.40 0.58 22.37
CA SER A 187 -22.38 1.28 23.15
C SER A 187 -20.97 1.02 22.58
N GLU A 188 -20.01 1.89 22.89
CA GLU A 188 -18.60 1.70 22.48
C GLU A 188 -18.05 0.37 23.03
N ASP A 189 -18.34 0.06 24.28
CA ASP A 189 -17.87 -1.17 24.94
C ASP A 189 -18.52 -2.43 24.34
N ASP A 190 -19.82 -2.40 24.03
CA ASP A 190 -20.50 -3.53 23.39
C ASP A 190 -19.98 -3.74 21.96
N TYR A 191 -19.72 -2.67 21.23
CA TYR A 191 -19.12 -2.75 19.90
C TYR A 191 -17.73 -3.37 19.96
N ILE A 192 -16.84 -2.85 20.81
CA ILE A 192 -15.48 -3.37 20.97
C ILE A 192 -15.52 -4.85 21.40
N SER A 193 -16.34 -5.20 22.39
CA SER A 193 -16.52 -6.59 22.82
C SER A 193 -16.97 -7.50 21.67
N THR A 194 -17.86 -7.01 20.80
CA THR A 194 -18.33 -7.74 19.62
C THR A 194 -17.19 -7.94 18.63
N MET A 195 -16.47 -6.88 18.28
CA MET A 195 -15.36 -6.95 17.33
C MET A 195 -14.19 -7.81 17.85
N THR A 196 -13.89 -7.74 19.15
CA THR A 196 -12.89 -8.61 19.79
C THR A 196 -13.31 -10.07 19.73
N ALA A 197 -14.60 -10.38 19.93
CA ALA A 197 -15.08 -11.75 19.79
C ALA A 197 -14.95 -12.23 18.33
N VAL A 198 -15.28 -11.39 17.34
CA VAL A 198 -15.07 -11.70 15.92
C VAL A 198 -13.59 -11.96 15.60
N GLY A 199 -12.70 -11.11 16.09
CA GLY A 199 -11.25 -11.22 15.87
C GLY A 199 -10.59 -12.37 16.64
N ALA A 200 -11.25 -12.93 17.65
CA ALA A 200 -10.72 -14.04 18.43
C ALA A 200 -10.71 -15.33 17.60
N LYS A 201 -9.50 -15.87 17.36
CA LYS A 201 -9.31 -17.20 16.76
C LYS A 201 -9.71 -18.28 17.77
N GLY A 202 -11.00 -18.62 17.81
CA GLY A 202 -11.57 -19.75 18.55
C GLY A 202 -11.70 -21.01 17.66
N ASP A 203 -12.43 -22.02 18.14
CA ASP A 203 -12.88 -23.10 17.25
C ASP A 203 -13.70 -22.52 16.08
N ASN A 204 -13.72 -23.22 14.94
CA ASN A 204 -14.35 -22.72 13.72
C ASN A 204 -15.82 -22.31 13.94
N ALA A 205 -16.54 -23.00 14.83
CA ALA A 205 -17.94 -22.71 15.13
C ALA A 205 -18.13 -21.35 15.82
N GLY A 206 -17.26 -21.01 16.79
CA GLY A 206 -17.27 -19.69 17.42
C GLY A 206 -16.90 -18.57 16.45
N PHE A 207 -15.91 -18.80 15.60
CA PHE A 207 -15.49 -17.84 14.57
C PHE A 207 -16.59 -17.54 13.55
N GLU A 208 -17.18 -18.58 12.95
CA GLU A 208 -18.29 -18.44 11.99
C GLU A 208 -19.50 -17.73 12.61
N ALA A 209 -19.88 -18.11 13.84
CA ALA A 209 -21.00 -17.47 14.53
C ALA A 209 -20.75 -15.99 14.83
N ASN A 210 -19.49 -15.58 15.08
CA ASN A 210 -19.15 -14.18 15.31
C ASN A 210 -19.23 -13.38 14.01
N ILE A 211 -18.66 -13.88 12.91
CA ILE A 211 -18.73 -13.23 11.59
C ILE A 211 -20.19 -13.10 11.13
N LYS A 212 -20.99 -14.16 11.30
CA LYS A 212 -22.42 -14.12 10.95
C LYS A 212 -23.15 -13.01 11.71
N ARG A 213 -22.92 -12.88 13.02
CA ARG A 213 -23.54 -11.83 13.85
C ARG A 213 -23.14 -10.42 13.40
N GLU A 214 -21.88 -10.21 13.05
CA GLU A 214 -21.42 -8.93 12.51
C GLU A 214 -22.09 -8.60 11.17
N MET A 215 -22.13 -9.57 10.24
CA MET A 215 -22.79 -9.41 8.94
C MET A 215 -24.28 -9.13 9.09
N GLU A 216 -24.97 -9.78 10.03
CA GLU A 216 -26.37 -9.52 10.35
C GLU A 216 -26.56 -8.10 10.90
N PHE A 217 -25.71 -7.66 11.83
CA PHE A 217 -25.76 -6.31 12.40
C PHE A 217 -25.58 -5.24 11.31
N PHE A 218 -24.56 -5.39 10.46
CA PHE A 218 -24.25 -4.49 9.34
C PHE A 218 -24.93 -4.86 8.02
N SER A 219 -26.02 -5.65 8.06
CA SER A 219 -26.69 -6.17 6.86
C SER A 219 -27.21 -5.08 5.90
N ALA A 220 -27.36 -3.83 6.34
CA ALA A 220 -27.67 -2.72 5.46
C ALA A 220 -26.57 -2.40 4.42
N TYR A 221 -25.33 -2.83 4.67
CA TYR A 221 -24.15 -2.51 3.86
C TYR A 221 -23.64 -3.70 3.01
N TYR A 222 -24.06 -4.94 3.30
CA TYR A 222 -23.61 -6.13 2.58
C TYR A 222 -24.60 -6.59 1.51
N GLN A 223 -24.14 -6.79 0.27
CA GLN A 223 -24.98 -7.24 -0.84
C GLN A 223 -25.47 -8.68 -0.68
N THR A 224 -24.68 -9.51 -0.01
CA THR A 224 -25.00 -10.92 0.27
C THR A 224 -25.08 -11.17 1.77
N ASP A 225 -25.83 -12.18 2.17
CA ASP A 225 -25.78 -12.71 3.53
C ASP A 225 -24.53 -13.58 3.74
N PHE A 226 -24.39 -14.14 4.95
CA PHE A 226 -23.27 -15.00 5.31
C PHE A 226 -23.16 -16.26 4.43
N ASP A 227 -24.29 -16.78 3.95
CA ASP A 227 -24.35 -17.98 3.11
C ASP A 227 -24.16 -17.66 1.61
N GLY A 228 -23.95 -16.38 1.27
CA GLY A 228 -23.74 -15.91 -0.10
C GLY A 228 -25.03 -15.66 -0.89
N ASN A 229 -26.20 -15.72 -0.26
CA ASN A 229 -27.47 -15.41 -0.93
C ASN A 229 -27.68 -13.89 -1.01
N PRO A 230 -28.47 -13.38 -1.97
CA PRO A 230 -28.84 -11.98 -2.03
C PRO A 230 -29.47 -11.51 -0.71
N ASN A 231 -28.92 -10.46 -0.10
CA ASN A 231 -29.37 -9.96 1.19
C ASN A 231 -30.58 -9.01 1.03
N PRO A 232 -31.77 -9.36 1.56
CA PRO A 232 -32.96 -8.51 1.46
C PRO A 232 -32.85 -7.19 2.27
N ASN A 233 -31.91 -7.10 3.20
CA ASN A 233 -31.69 -5.92 4.03
C ASN A 233 -30.69 -4.93 3.44
N PHE A 234 -30.04 -5.27 2.32
CA PHE A 234 -29.05 -4.41 1.67
C PHE A 234 -29.67 -3.09 1.22
N LYS A 235 -29.04 -1.97 1.59
CA LYS A 235 -29.51 -0.60 1.32
C LYS A 235 -28.41 0.32 0.79
N TYR A 236 -27.19 0.17 1.30
CA TYR A 236 -26.10 1.11 1.08
C TYR A 236 -24.91 0.41 0.44
N GLY A 237 -24.85 0.44 -0.90
CA GLY A 237 -23.68 -0.02 -1.64
C GLY A 237 -22.52 0.98 -1.62
N GLN A 238 -21.33 0.54 -2.02
CA GLN A 238 -20.13 1.40 -2.16
C GLN A 238 -20.36 2.63 -3.06
N ASN A 239 -21.33 2.58 -3.96
CA ASN A 239 -21.74 3.68 -4.82
C ASN A 239 -22.68 4.70 -4.15
N THR A 240 -23.05 4.49 -2.88
CA THR A 240 -23.84 5.44 -2.07
C THR A 240 -22.94 6.15 -1.07
N ASP A 241 -23.27 7.38 -0.69
CA ASP A 241 -22.45 8.15 0.26
C ASP A 241 -22.28 7.42 1.61
N LYS A 242 -23.38 6.86 2.16
CA LYS A 242 -23.32 6.08 3.41
C LYS A 242 -22.51 4.80 3.25
N GLY A 243 -22.67 4.09 2.13
CA GLY A 243 -21.89 2.88 1.89
C GLY A 243 -20.40 3.19 1.76
N ARG A 244 -20.02 4.19 0.96
CA ARG A 244 -18.63 4.63 0.81
C ARG A 244 -17.99 4.97 2.16
N LEU A 245 -18.64 5.82 2.95
CA LEU A 245 -18.15 6.21 4.28
C LEU A 245 -18.07 5.02 5.25
N PHE A 246 -19.00 4.06 5.16
CA PHE A 246 -18.93 2.83 5.96
C PHE A 246 -17.66 2.03 5.65
N TYR A 247 -17.38 1.78 4.37
CA TYR A 247 -16.15 1.07 3.99
C TYR A 247 -14.90 1.84 4.40
N GLU A 248 -14.86 3.15 4.16
CA GLU A 248 -13.77 4.05 4.58
C GLU A 248 -13.53 3.99 6.10
N CYS A 249 -14.57 4.05 6.93
CA CYS A 249 -14.44 3.91 8.39
C CYS A 249 -13.94 2.54 8.82
N THR A 250 -14.27 1.47 8.09
CA THR A 250 -13.84 0.10 8.44
C THR A 250 -12.43 -0.22 7.96
N SER A 251 -11.98 0.37 6.84
CA SER A 251 -10.66 0.12 6.25
C SER A 251 -9.60 1.10 6.74
N ASP A 252 -9.99 2.35 6.98
CA ASP A 252 -9.07 3.43 7.33
C ASP A 252 -9.70 4.43 8.32
N PRO A 253 -10.06 3.99 9.55
CA PRO A 253 -10.79 4.81 10.52
C PRO A 253 -10.03 6.05 11.01
N LEU A 254 -8.71 6.10 10.84
CA LEU A 254 -7.87 7.19 11.36
C LEU A 254 -7.86 8.42 10.44
N HIS A 255 -8.34 8.30 9.20
CA HIS A 255 -8.27 9.37 8.20
C HIS A 255 -9.64 9.85 7.67
N GLN A 256 -10.76 9.47 8.31
CA GLN A 256 -12.12 9.91 7.95
C GLN A 256 -12.67 10.99 8.90
#